data_AF-A0A7X2MR81-F1
#
_entry.id   AF-A0A7X2MR81-F1
#
_cell.length_a   1.000
_cell.length_b   1.000
_cell.length_c   1.000
_cell.angle_alpha   90.00
_cell.angle_beta   90.00
_cell.angle_gamma   90.00
#
_symmetry.space_group_name_H-M   'P 1'
#
loop_
_entity.id
_entity.type
_entity.pdbx_description
1 polymer ?
#
loop_
_entity_poly.entity_id
_entity_poly.type
_entity_poly.pdbx_seq_one_letter_code
_entity_poly.pdbx_strand_id
1 'polypeptide(L)'
;ATFLPLIVALTLLISFSGKKVALESVNGDINNLTTSQLWHLDAGNGKGAKKSYTETLSGPTASITSLDSLSLKAGNDIAVTGANLKAGGDLLLNAWNDIAITGNQNVTGSAQSGFGNRWQKVDPTSTTTVTTVGSQIAAGGNMAMQAGHDLTVTASNISAGKNAALAAGNDLNLNSATTSQNDVKGKRETHSTGLDRTTLTSGGDLALQAGRDLNSQAAGIAADKDVTLQAGRDVNLLAAETGSGNSYKSGKKVEINESVRQQGTEIASGGSTRLLAGNDITSQSATVTANKDLALQAGHDVNITTATESDYAYREETKTKKGFLKKTTTHTIQENSDTREKASQLSGNTVSVIAGNDLTVQGSSVAGDKGVALSAGNDLNIVT
;
A
#
# COMPACT_ATOMS: atom_id res chain seq x y z
N ALA A 1 38.17 26.78 0.79
CA ALA A 1 37.04 27.33 1.56
C ALA A 1 35.98 27.80 0.57
N THR A 2 35.08 26.90 0.21
CA THR A 2 33.97 27.17 -0.72
C THR A 2 32.71 27.18 0.13
N PHE A 3 32.09 28.37 0.18
CA PHE A 3 30.93 28.69 1.00
C PHE A 3 29.78 27.72 0.73
N LEU A 4 29.33 27.03 1.79
CA LEU A 4 27.98 26.48 1.85
C LEU A 4 27.01 27.67 1.84
N PRO A 5 26.01 27.73 0.95
CA PRO A 5 24.89 28.61 1.17
C PRO A 5 24.03 27.96 2.26
N LEU A 6 24.12 28.50 3.47
CA LEU A 6 23.13 28.27 4.53
C LEU A 6 21.84 28.97 4.07
N ILE A 7 21.05 28.29 3.24
CA ILE A 7 19.68 28.75 2.94
C ILE A 7 18.85 28.37 4.16
N VAL A 8 18.62 29.37 5.01
CA VAL A 8 17.60 29.34 6.05
C VAL A 8 16.25 29.22 5.36
N ALA A 9 15.77 27.99 5.18
CA ALA A 9 14.37 27.73 4.89
C ALA A 9 13.58 28.08 6.16
N LEU A 10 13.13 29.33 6.25
CA LEU A 10 12.18 29.76 7.26
C LEU A 10 10.81 29.16 6.88
N THR A 11 10.61 27.88 7.16
CA THR A 11 9.34 27.20 6.95
C THR A 11 8.44 27.51 8.14
N LEU A 12 7.34 28.21 7.89
CA LEU A 12 6.34 28.55 8.89
C LEU A 12 5.71 27.24 9.42
N LEU A 13 5.84 26.96 10.71
CA LEU A 13 5.07 25.92 11.40
C LEU A 13 3.60 26.34 11.36
N ILE A 14 2.80 25.76 10.45
CA ILE A 14 1.34 25.89 10.49
C ILE A 14 0.84 24.74 11.36
N SER A 15 0.81 24.97 12.68
CA SER A 15 0.14 24.10 13.64
C SER A 15 -1.06 24.84 14.21
N PHE A 16 -2.26 24.37 13.88
CA PHE A 16 -3.49 24.88 14.50
C PHE A 16 -3.80 24.03 15.73
N SER A 17 -3.87 24.66 16.90
CA SER A 17 -4.20 24.00 18.16
C SER A 17 -5.29 24.76 18.89
N GLY A 18 -6.30 24.06 19.39
CA GLY A 18 -7.40 24.66 20.14
C GLY A 18 -8.17 23.62 20.95
N LYS A 19 -8.97 24.08 21.92
CA LYS A 19 -9.86 23.16 22.67
C LYS A 19 -10.85 22.50 21.72
N LYS A 20 -11.51 23.29 20.88
CA LYS A 20 -12.30 22.84 19.73
C LYS A 20 -11.77 23.56 18.49
N VAL A 21 -11.65 22.86 17.38
CA VAL A 21 -11.21 23.44 16.10
C VAL A 21 -12.28 23.16 15.07
N ALA A 22 -12.79 24.22 14.45
CA ALA A 22 -13.73 24.13 13.34
C ALA A 22 -13.21 25.02 12.20
N LEU A 23 -12.99 24.41 11.04
CA LEU A 23 -12.55 25.07 9.82
C LEU A 23 -13.63 24.89 8.76
N GLU A 24 -14.01 25.99 8.13
CA GLU A 24 -15.02 26.00 7.08
C GLU A 24 -14.52 26.81 5.88
N SER A 25 -14.58 26.20 4.70
CA SER A 25 -14.30 26.84 3.42
C SER A 25 -15.55 26.72 2.57
N VAL A 26 -16.28 27.83 2.35
CA VAL A 26 -17.63 27.78 1.76
C VAL A 26 -17.62 27.39 0.27
N ASN A 27 -16.64 27.90 -0.48
CA ASN A 27 -16.53 27.71 -1.94
C ASN A 27 -15.14 27.19 -2.36
N GLY A 28 -14.38 26.62 -1.42
CA GLY A 28 -13.00 26.26 -1.65
C GLY A 28 -12.58 25.03 -0.87
N ASP A 29 -11.30 24.73 -0.98
CA ASP A 29 -10.70 23.54 -0.40
C ASP A 29 -10.21 23.79 1.03
N ILE A 30 -9.99 22.72 1.77
CA ILE A 30 -9.16 22.72 2.99
C ILE A 30 -7.95 21.83 2.76
N ASN A 31 -6.76 22.43 2.81
CA ASN A 31 -5.50 21.79 2.48
C ASN A 31 -4.58 21.73 3.72
N ASN A 32 -4.30 20.53 4.22
CA ASN A 32 -3.30 20.26 5.26
C ASN A 32 -2.15 19.46 4.64
N LEU A 33 -1.17 20.16 4.05
CA LEU A 33 -0.17 19.57 3.18
C LEU A 33 1.23 19.79 3.73
N THR A 34 1.96 18.70 3.95
CA THR A 34 3.41 18.74 4.14
C THR A 34 4.05 18.80 2.75
N THR A 35 4.85 19.83 2.49
CA THR A 35 5.56 19.95 1.21
C THR A 35 6.86 19.16 1.23
N SER A 36 7.20 18.56 0.09
CA SER A 36 8.46 17.85 -0.10
C SER A 36 9.10 18.20 -1.44
N GLN A 37 10.42 18.24 -1.50
CA GLN A 37 11.18 18.53 -2.71
C GLN A 37 12.29 17.51 -2.91
N LEU A 38 12.39 16.95 -4.11
CA LEU A 38 13.48 16.06 -4.48
C LEU A 38 14.70 16.89 -4.86
N TRP A 39 15.82 16.63 -4.19
CA TRP A 39 17.11 17.25 -4.47
C TRP A 39 18.07 16.24 -5.08
N HIS A 40 18.90 16.72 -6.00
CA HIS A 40 19.95 15.96 -6.63
C HIS A 40 21.26 16.75 -6.62
N LEU A 41 22.34 16.11 -6.16
CA LEU A 41 23.68 16.68 -6.12
C LEU A 41 24.66 15.77 -6.84
N ASP A 42 25.30 16.29 -7.88
CA ASP A 42 26.39 15.63 -8.58
C ASP A 42 27.74 16.26 -8.21
N ALA A 43 28.74 15.42 -7.98
CA ALA A 43 30.13 15.81 -7.78
C ALA A 43 31.06 14.98 -8.66
N GLY A 44 31.94 15.65 -9.41
CA GLY A 44 32.92 14.99 -10.28
C GLY A 44 34.30 15.64 -10.16
N ASN A 45 35.36 14.84 -10.25
CA ASN A 45 36.74 15.34 -10.19
C ASN A 45 37.37 15.63 -11.57
N GLY A 46 36.57 15.59 -12.64
CA GLY A 46 37.04 15.74 -14.04
C GLY A 46 37.93 14.59 -14.55
N LYS A 47 38.30 13.64 -13.71
CA LYS A 47 39.20 12.50 -14.01
C LYS A 47 38.45 11.16 -14.03
N GLY A 48 37.13 11.19 -14.24
CA GLY A 48 36.27 10.01 -14.38
C GLY A 48 35.61 9.52 -13.08
N ALA A 49 36.01 10.01 -11.91
CA ALA A 49 35.31 9.72 -10.66
C ALA A 49 34.15 10.70 -10.47
N LYS A 50 32.94 10.16 -10.35
CA LYS A 50 31.69 10.88 -10.14
C LYS A 50 30.96 10.29 -8.93
N LYS A 51 30.28 11.13 -8.18
CA LYS A 51 29.32 10.75 -7.14
C LYS A 51 28.04 11.54 -7.35
N SER A 52 26.92 10.92 -7.07
CA SER A 52 25.65 11.61 -7.00
C SER A 52 24.94 11.26 -5.70
N TYR A 53 24.13 12.19 -5.21
CA TYR A 53 23.25 12.00 -4.07
C TYR A 53 21.87 12.52 -4.45
N THR A 54 20.85 11.76 -4.09
CA THR A 54 19.44 12.12 -4.28
C THR A 54 18.75 12.01 -2.94
N GLU A 55 17.96 13.02 -2.57
CA GLU A 55 17.25 13.00 -1.30
C GLU A 55 15.98 13.85 -1.41
N THR A 56 14.86 13.33 -0.93
CA THR A 56 13.65 14.14 -0.72
C THR A 56 13.77 14.89 0.58
N LEU A 57 13.85 16.21 0.50
CA LEU A 57 13.77 17.11 1.64
C LEU A 57 12.30 17.43 1.91
N SER A 58 11.79 16.97 3.06
CA SER A 58 10.44 17.30 3.52
C SER A 58 10.47 18.51 4.45
N GLY A 59 9.50 19.41 4.28
CA GLY A 59 9.25 20.47 5.25
C GLY A 59 8.71 19.93 6.58
N PRO A 60 8.49 20.79 7.58
CA PRO A 60 7.82 20.40 8.82
C PRO A 60 6.46 19.78 8.53
N THR A 61 6.12 18.70 9.24
CA THR A 61 4.83 18.03 9.09
C THR A 61 3.69 19.00 9.41
N ALA A 62 2.80 19.22 8.43
CA ALA A 62 1.61 20.03 8.62
C ALA A 62 0.66 19.33 9.61
N SER A 63 0.07 20.10 10.54
CA SER A 63 -0.71 19.51 11.63
C SER A 63 -1.90 20.40 12.04
N ILE A 64 -3.06 19.78 12.19
CA ILE A 64 -4.25 20.39 12.79
C ILE A 64 -4.67 19.54 13.97
N THR A 65 -4.65 20.12 15.17
CA THR A 65 -4.90 19.42 16.43
C THR A 65 -6.00 20.09 17.25
N SER A 66 -6.87 19.30 17.85
CA SER A 66 -7.87 19.72 18.83
C SER A 66 -7.79 18.86 20.09
N LEU A 67 -8.00 19.47 21.26
CA LEU A 67 -8.11 18.74 22.53
C LEU A 67 -9.47 18.02 22.72
N ASP A 68 -10.51 18.48 22.03
CA ASP A 68 -11.88 17.96 22.11
C ASP A 68 -12.34 17.62 20.68
N SER A 69 -13.12 18.48 20.02
CA SER A 69 -13.64 18.19 18.67
C SER A 69 -12.87 18.90 17.54
N LEU A 70 -12.56 18.18 16.46
CA LEU A 70 -12.06 18.72 15.19
C LEU A 70 -13.11 18.58 14.08
N SER A 71 -13.46 19.67 13.41
CA SER A 71 -14.37 19.66 12.25
C SER A 71 -13.76 20.42 11.08
N LEU A 72 -13.63 19.78 9.92
CA LEU A 72 -13.26 20.41 8.65
C LEU A 72 -14.44 20.28 7.68
N LYS A 73 -14.91 21.41 7.14
CA LYS A 73 -15.99 21.47 6.15
C LYS A 73 -15.54 22.24 4.92
N ALA A 74 -15.46 21.59 3.77
CA ALA A 74 -15.07 22.20 2.51
C ALA A 74 -16.24 22.19 1.51
N GLY A 75 -16.42 23.32 0.81
CA GLY A 75 -17.35 23.46 -0.31
C GLY A 75 -16.86 22.77 -1.58
N ASN A 76 -15.59 22.43 -1.64
CA ASN A 76 -14.99 21.58 -2.66
C ASN A 76 -14.30 20.39 -1.98
N ASP A 77 -12.96 20.40 -1.87
CA ASP A 77 -12.17 19.25 -1.47
C ASP A 77 -11.51 19.40 -0.08
N ILE A 78 -11.22 18.27 0.56
CA ILE A 78 -10.29 18.22 1.71
C ILE A 78 -9.09 17.37 1.32
N ALA A 79 -7.90 17.96 1.35
CA ALA A 79 -6.65 17.24 1.09
C ALA A 79 -5.74 17.23 2.34
N VAL A 80 -5.30 16.03 2.71
CA VAL A 80 -4.32 15.79 3.78
C VAL A 80 -3.17 14.99 3.22
N THR A 81 -1.98 15.59 3.12
CA THR A 81 -0.84 14.94 2.44
C THR A 81 0.41 14.96 3.31
N GLY A 82 0.88 13.77 3.67
CA GLY A 82 1.99 13.56 4.61
C GLY A 82 1.83 14.32 5.92
N ALA A 83 0.58 14.48 6.39
CA ALA A 83 0.21 15.44 7.42
C ALA A 83 -0.68 14.83 8.51
N ASN A 84 -0.84 15.55 9.62
CA ASN A 84 -1.54 15.06 10.80
C ASN A 84 -2.85 15.81 11.03
N LEU A 85 -3.94 15.08 11.29
CA LEU A 85 -5.17 15.60 11.88
C LEU A 85 -5.45 14.86 13.18
N LYS A 86 -5.60 15.57 14.30
CA LYS A 86 -5.81 14.95 15.61
C LYS A 86 -6.91 15.62 16.41
N ALA A 87 -7.85 14.84 16.93
CA ALA A 87 -8.88 15.26 17.88
C ALA A 87 -8.80 14.42 19.16
N GLY A 88 -8.89 15.06 20.33
CA GLY A 88 -8.99 14.33 21.61
C GLY A 88 -10.35 13.65 21.82
N GLY A 89 -11.40 14.19 21.20
CA GLY A 89 -12.74 13.65 21.08
C GLY A 89 -13.06 13.34 19.62
N ASP A 90 -14.18 13.86 19.12
CA ASP A 90 -14.70 13.51 17.80
C ASP A 90 -14.00 14.26 16.65
N LEU A 91 -13.84 13.60 15.49
CA LEU A 91 -13.28 14.17 14.28
C LEU A 91 -14.29 14.05 13.12
N LEU A 92 -14.59 15.19 12.48
CA LEU A 92 -15.44 15.27 11.30
C LEU A 92 -14.67 15.86 10.11
N LEU A 93 -14.62 15.12 9.00
CA LEU A 93 -14.26 15.65 7.68
C LEU A 93 -15.47 15.62 6.77
N ASN A 94 -15.83 16.75 6.18
CA ASN A 94 -16.94 16.82 5.24
C ASN A 94 -16.54 17.68 4.04
N ALA A 95 -16.48 17.06 2.86
CA ALA A 95 -16.20 17.72 1.59
C ALA A 95 -17.40 17.54 0.68
N TRP A 96 -17.75 18.58 -0.06
CA TRP A 96 -18.80 18.51 -1.09
C TRP A 96 -18.38 17.70 -2.31
N ASN A 97 -17.09 17.69 -2.62
CA ASN A 97 -16.51 16.87 -3.68
C ASN A 97 -15.70 15.74 -3.04
N ASP A 98 -14.37 15.86 -2.98
CA ASP A 98 -13.47 14.75 -2.64
C ASP A 98 -12.79 14.93 -1.28
N ILE A 99 -12.46 13.80 -0.65
CA ILE A 99 -11.52 13.76 0.47
C ILE A 99 -10.33 12.88 0.08
N ALA A 100 -9.14 13.47 0.06
CA ALA A 100 -7.89 12.79 -0.26
C ALA A 100 -6.93 12.79 0.95
N ILE A 101 -6.61 11.61 1.46
CA ILE A 101 -5.66 11.39 2.55
C ILE A 101 -4.50 10.56 2.01
N THR A 102 -3.39 11.22 1.71
CA THR A 102 -2.27 10.63 0.95
C THR A 102 -0.95 10.77 1.69
N GLY A 103 0.01 9.91 1.37
CA GLY A 103 1.38 10.04 1.82
C GLY A 103 2.28 10.72 0.79
N ASN A 104 3.40 11.31 1.26
CA ASN A 104 4.45 11.86 0.40
C ASN A 104 5.51 10.80 0.11
N GLN A 105 5.86 10.60 -1.16
CA GLN A 105 6.98 9.75 -1.51
C GLN A 105 8.32 10.39 -1.12
N ASN A 106 9.11 9.64 -0.37
CA ASN A 106 10.45 9.99 0.04
C ASN A 106 11.45 9.12 -0.74
N VAL A 107 12.31 9.76 -1.52
CA VAL A 107 13.32 9.11 -2.34
C VAL A 107 14.69 9.46 -1.79
N THR A 108 15.49 8.44 -1.46
CA THR A 108 16.90 8.62 -1.10
C THR A 108 17.76 7.80 -2.02
N GLY A 109 18.92 8.31 -2.40
CA GLY A 109 19.83 7.58 -3.26
C GLY A 109 21.23 8.13 -3.23
N SER A 110 22.17 7.26 -3.58
CA SER A 110 23.56 7.66 -3.79
C SER A 110 24.14 6.81 -4.89
N ALA A 111 24.98 7.40 -5.74
CA ALA A 111 25.72 6.65 -6.72
C ALA A 111 27.18 7.09 -6.76
N GLN A 112 28.04 6.17 -7.18
CA GLN A 112 29.45 6.40 -7.39
C GLN A 112 29.87 5.69 -8.68
N SER A 113 30.54 6.40 -9.57
CA SER A 113 31.10 5.79 -10.77
C SER A 113 32.25 4.85 -10.42
N GLY A 114 32.40 3.81 -11.24
CA GLY A 114 33.60 2.98 -11.20
C GLY A 114 34.80 3.78 -11.71
N PHE A 115 35.93 3.65 -11.04
CA PHE A 115 37.20 4.19 -11.50
C PHE A 115 38.32 3.17 -11.25
N GLY A 116 39.19 2.98 -12.22
CA GLY A 116 40.30 2.04 -12.11
C GLY A 116 41.56 2.58 -12.76
N ASN A 117 42.67 2.55 -12.02
CA ASN A 117 44.02 2.72 -12.56
C ASN A 117 44.88 1.51 -12.15
N ARG A 118 46.18 1.51 -12.52
CA ARG A 118 47.09 0.38 -12.21
C ARG A 118 47.26 0.06 -10.72
N TRP A 119 46.87 0.96 -9.83
CA TRP A 119 47.14 0.88 -8.39
C TRP A 119 45.87 0.84 -7.52
N GLN A 120 44.71 1.22 -8.07
CA GLN A 120 43.44 1.27 -7.35
C GLN A 120 42.27 0.98 -8.29
N LYS A 121 41.35 0.13 -7.84
CA LYS A 121 40.08 -0.17 -8.52
C LYS A 121 38.91 0.09 -7.57
N VAL A 122 37.96 0.87 -8.05
CA VAL A 122 36.72 1.22 -7.38
C VAL A 122 35.59 0.72 -8.25
N ASP A 123 34.73 -0.14 -7.69
CA ASP A 123 33.54 -0.61 -8.39
C ASP A 123 32.44 0.47 -8.37
N PRO A 124 31.64 0.60 -9.45
CA PRO A 124 30.49 1.48 -9.43
C PRO A 124 29.49 0.99 -8.36
N THR A 125 28.88 1.93 -7.65
CA THR A 125 27.80 1.64 -6.71
C THR A 125 26.61 2.54 -6.99
N SER A 126 25.41 2.05 -6.76
CA SER A 126 24.19 2.86 -6.80
C SER A 126 23.19 2.29 -5.81
N THR A 127 22.63 3.13 -4.96
CA THR A 127 21.55 2.78 -4.05
C THR A 127 20.40 3.74 -4.31
N THR A 128 19.18 3.24 -4.35
CA THR A 128 17.97 4.06 -4.42
C THR A 128 16.89 3.40 -3.60
N THR A 129 16.25 4.19 -2.76
CA THR A 129 15.17 3.80 -1.85
C THR A 129 14.00 4.72 -2.11
N VAL A 130 12.80 4.17 -2.26
CA VAL A 130 11.54 4.89 -2.31
C VAL A 130 10.66 4.38 -1.18
N THR A 131 10.21 5.29 -0.33
CA THR A 131 9.27 5.04 0.77
C THR A 131 8.16 6.06 0.72
N THR A 132 7.10 5.87 1.51
CA THR A 132 6.00 6.82 1.63
C THR A 132 5.84 7.27 3.07
N VAL A 133 5.83 8.58 3.29
CA VAL A 133 5.48 9.19 4.58
C VAL A 133 3.99 9.49 4.58
N GLY A 134 3.23 8.57 5.18
CA GLY A 134 1.76 8.63 5.25
C GLY A 134 1.19 9.74 6.12
N SER A 135 -0.05 10.12 5.84
CA SER A 135 -0.84 10.97 6.73
C SER A 135 -1.34 10.21 7.96
N GLN A 136 -1.54 10.91 9.08
CA GLN A 136 -2.04 10.34 10.34
C GLN A 136 -3.31 11.07 10.77
N ILE A 137 -4.45 10.36 10.77
CA ILE A 137 -5.75 10.91 11.15
C ILE A 137 -6.23 10.19 12.40
N ALA A 138 -6.37 10.91 13.51
CA ALA A 138 -6.68 10.31 14.80
C ALA A 138 -7.81 11.05 15.53
N ALA A 139 -8.81 10.30 16.01
CA ALA A 139 -9.86 10.78 16.90
C ALA A 139 -9.84 9.96 18.19
N GLY A 140 -9.86 10.59 19.36
CA GLY A 140 -10.07 9.88 20.63
C GLY A 140 -11.52 9.42 20.84
N GLY A 141 -12.46 10.06 20.15
CA GLY A 141 -13.88 9.72 20.10
C GLY A 141 -14.27 9.03 18.80
N ASN A 142 -15.42 9.44 18.25
CA ASN A 142 -15.92 8.95 16.98
C ASN A 142 -15.25 9.69 15.81
N MET A 143 -15.19 9.04 14.67
CA MET A 143 -14.71 9.65 13.43
C MET A 143 -15.77 9.54 12.34
N ALA A 144 -16.02 10.65 11.64
CA ALA A 144 -16.88 10.69 10.47
C ALA A 144 -16.13 11.37 9.31
N MET A 145 -16.09 10.71 8.15
CA MET A 145 -15.60 11.30 6.90
C MET A 145 -16.69 11.16 5.85
N GLN A 146 -17.07 12.27 5.22
CA GLN A 146 -18.09 12.29 4.18
C GLN A 146 -17.57 13.08 2.98
N ALA A 147 -17.32 12.39 1.88
CA ALA A 147 -17.09 12.98 0.57
C ALA A 147 -18.41 12.93 -0.25
N GLY A 148 -18.68 13.95 -1.05
CA GLY A 148 -19.81 13.96 -1.98
C GLY A 148 -19.52 13.14 -3.25
N HIS A 149 -18.26 13.00 -3.63
CA HIS A 149 -17.80 12.14 -4.72
C HIS A 149 -16.91 11.03 -4.15
N ASP A 150 -15.59 11.20 -4.11
CA ASP A 150 -14.65 10.13 -3.79
C ASP A 150 -13.93 10.33 -2.45
N LEU A 151 -13.71 9.24 -1.72
CA LEU A 151 -12.86 9.20 -0.53
C LEU A 151 -11.66 8.31 -0.82
N THR A 152 -10.47 8.90 -0.94
CA THR A 152 -9.24 8.17 -1.23
C THR A 152 -8.26 8.25 -0.07
N VAL A 153 -7.80 7.08 0.38
CA VAL A 153 -6.77 6.93 1.41
C VAL A 153 -5.62 6.11 0.84
N THR A 154 -4.43 6.70 0.76
CA THR A 154 -3.25 6.03 0.20
C THR A 154 -2.09 6.09 1.18
N ALA A 155 -1.55 4.91 1.53
CA ALA A 155 -0.42 4.72 2.43
C ALA A 155 -0.50 5.57 3.70
N SER A 156 -1.68 5.63 4.32
CA SER A 156 -1.97 6.50 5.46
C SER A 156 -2.70 5.75 6.56
N ASN A 157 -2.64 6.28 7.79
CA ASN A 157 -3.28 5.67 8.95
C ASN A 157 -4.46 6.50 9.42
N ILE A 158 -5.58 5.83 9.67
CA ILE A 158 -6.79 6.40 10.21
C ILE A 158 -7.19 5.62 11.47
N SER A 159 -7.42 6.31 12.58
CA SER A 159 -7.73 5.68 13.86
C SER A 159 -8.79 6.44 14.65
N ALA A 160 -9.88 5.75 15.01
CA ALA A 160 -10.91 6.26 15.92
C ALA A 160 -10.89 5.47 17.23
N GLY A 161 -10.88 6.16 18.37
CA GLY A 161 -10.96 5.53 19.69
C GLY A 161 -12.34 4.92 19.98
N LYS A 162 -13.37 5.34 19.24
CA LYS A 162 -14.71 4.74 19.23
C LYS A 162 -15.07 4.34 17.81
N ASN A 163 -16.26 4.67 17.32
CA ASN A 163 -16.74 4.27 16.01
C ASN A 163 -16.10 5.11 14.89
N ALA A 164 -15.87 4.52 13.73
CA ALA A 164 -15.46 5.22 12.53
C ALA A 164 -16.46 4.98 11.39
N ALA A 165 -16.90 6.05 10.75
CA ALA A 165 -17.79 6.01 9.59
C ALA A 165 -17.17 6.80 8.44
N LEU A 166 -16.85 6.13 7.34
CA LEU A 166 -16.28 6.72 6.14
C LEU A 166 -17.28 6.52 4.99
N ALA A 167 -17.73 7.60 4.37
CA ALA A 167 -18.74 7.58 3.33
C ALA A 167 -18.31 8.41 2.11
N ALA A 168 -18.52 7.84 0.93
CA ALA A 168 -18.29 8.48 -0.37
C ALA A 168 -19.55 8.36 -1.23
N GLY A 169 -19.88 9.43 -1.96
CA GLY A 169 -21.04 9.41 -2.88
C GLY A 169 -20.81 8.54 -4.11
N ASN A 170 -19.55 8.38 -4.53
CA ASN A 170 -19.10 7.52 -5.61
C ASN A 170 -18.21 6.41 -5.04
N ASP A 171 -16.89 6.58 -5.02
CA ASP A 171 -15.97 5.51 -4.67
C ASP A 171 -15.22 5.75 -3.36
N LEU A 172 -15.00 4.67 -2.60
CA LEU A 172 -14.12 4.65 -1.43
C LEU A 172 -12.90 3.78 -1.74
N ASN A 173 -11.73 4.39 -1.79
CA ASN A 173 -10.48 3.74 -2.19
C ASN A 173 -9.48 3.70 -1.02
N LEU A 174 -9.06 2.50 -0.61
CA LEU A 174 -8.03 2.24 0.39
C LEU A 174 -6.84 1.57 -0.27
N ASN A 175 -5.79 2.34 -0.58
CA ASN A 175 -4.67 1.89 -1.40
C ASN A 175 -3.38 1.81 -0.58
N SER A 176 -2.58 0.77 -0.79
CA SER A 176 -1.16 0.81 -0.45
C SER A 176 -0.36 1.67 -1.42
N ALA A 177 0.82 2.15 -1.02
CA ALA A 177 1.82 2.71 -1.93
C ALA A 177 3.02 1.77 -2.04
N THR A 178 3.49 1.54 -3.27
CA THR A 178 4.68 0.71 -3.51
C THR A 178 5.95 1.41 -3.02
N THR A 179 6.75 0.69 -2.27
CA THR A 179 8.11 1.07 -1.87
C THR A 179 9.11 0.29 -2.69
N SER A 180 10.34 0.81 -2.82
CA SER A 180 11.39 0.09 -3.53
C SER A 180 12.77 0.35 -2.93
N GLN A 181 13.64 -0.65 -3.08
CA GLN A 181 15.05 -0.58 -2.76
C GLN A 181 15.80 -1.21 -3.92
N ASN A 182 16.79 -0.50 -4.46
CA ASN A 182 17.67 -0.99 -5.51
C ASN A 182 19.11 -0.69 -5.16
N ASP A 183 19.96 -1.72 -5.19
CA ASP A 183 21.37 -1.65 -4.85
C ASP A 183 22.22 -2.30 -5.94
N VAL A 184 23.17 -1.55 -6.46
CA VAL A 184 24.15 -1.99 -7.45
C VAL A 184 25.53 -1.89 -6.83
N LYS A 185 26.33 -2.95 -6.98
CA LYS A 185 27.75 -2.95 -6.63
C LYS A 185 28.56 -3.72 -7.66
N GLY A 186 29.22 -2.97 -8.54
CA GLY A 186 30.04 -3.49 -9.61
C GLY A 186 29.24 -4.29 -10.62
N LYS A 187 29.24 -5.61 -10.44
CA LYS A 187 28.60 -6.59 -11.33
C LYS A 187 27.36 -7.24 -10.72
N ARG A 188 27.03 -6.85 -9.49
CA ARG A 188 25.90 -7.34 -8.71
C ARG A 188 24.85 -6.26 -8.66
N GLU A 189 23.61 -6.67 -8.72
CA GLU A 189 22.45 -5.85 -8.46
C GLU A 189 21.48 -6.65 -7.59
N THR A 190 20.79 -5.96 -6.70
CA THR A 190 19.73 -6.49 -5.86
C THR A 190 18.62 -5.46 -5.80
N HIS A 191 17.39 -5.89 -5.99
CA HIS A 191 16.23 -5.02 -5.87
C HIS A 191 15.14 -5.69 -5.06
N SER A 192 14.28 -4.87 -4.48
CA SER A 192 13.06 -5.32 -3.81
C SER A 192 12.01 -4.23 -3.86
N THR A 193 10.75 -4.62 -3.89
CA THR A 193 9.61 -3.76 -3.67
C THR A 193 8.83 -4.22 -2.45
N GLY A 194 8.24 -3.26 -1.76
CA GLY A 194 7.34 -3.48 -0.63
C GLY A 194 6.11 -2.61 -0.77
N LEU A 195 5.32 -2.53 0.30
CA LEU A 195 4.10 -1.73 0.35
C LEU A 195 4.01 -0.97 1.66
N ASP A 196 3.79 0.32 1.59
CA ASP A 196 3.28 1.12 2.71
C ASP A 196 1.76 1.05 2.66
N ARG A 197 1.17 0.28 3.59
CA ARG A 197 -0.26 -0.02 3.61
C ARG A 197 -1.07 1.16 4.14
N THR A 198 -2.29 1.31 3.63
CA THR A 198 -3.31 2.07 4.35
C THR A 198 -3.80 1.24 5.53
N THR A 199 -3.91 1.86 6.71
CA THR A 199 -4.50 1.22 7.89
C THR A 199 -5.70 2.03 8.39
N LEU A 200 -6.78 1.33 8.71
CA LEU A 200 -7.99 1.91 9.25
C LEU A 200 -8.43 1.13 10.48
N THR A 201 -8.51 1.82 11.62
CA THR A 201 -8.78 1.20 12.93
C THR A 201 -9.89 1.91 13.68
N SER A 202 -10.69 1.13 14.40
CA SER A 202 -11.77 1.63 15.27
C SER A 202 -11.82 0.86 16.59
N GLY A 203 -11.86 1.59 17.71
CA GLY A 203 -12.14 1.01 19.04
C GLY A 203 -13.61 0.62 19.26
N GLY A 204 -14.45 0.77 18.23
CA GLY A 204 -15.87 0.43 18.22
C GLY A 204 -16.24 -0.25 16.92
N ASP A 205 -17.31 0.25 16.29
CA ASP A 205 -17.76 -0.24 14.98
C ASP A 205 -17.10 0.57 13.85
N LEU A 206 -16.74 -0.12 12.77
CA LEU A 206 -16.21 0.48 11.56
C LEU A 206 -17.19 0.30 10.40
N ALA A 207 -17.66 1.41 9.82
CA ALA A 207 -18.56 1.42 8.68
C ALA A 207 -17.92 2.15 7.48
N LEU A 208 -17.80 1.45 6.35
CA LEU A 208 -17.33 1.99 5.08
C LEU A 208 -18.48 1.93 4.07
N GLN A 209 -18.83 3.08 3.50
CA GLN A 209 -19.93 3.20 2.56
C GLN A 209 -19.49 3.91 1.27
N ALA A 210 -19.78 3.30 0.14
CA ALA A 210 -19.59 3.89 -1.18
C ALA A 210 -20.93 3.86 -1.94
N GLY A 211 -21.27 4.95 -2.62
CA GLY A 211 -22.46 4.96 -3.50
C GLY A 211 -22.27 4.12 -4.75
N ARG A 212 -21.02 3.88 -5.17
CA ARG A 212 -20.65 3.03 -6.30
C ARG A 212 -19.71 1.92 -5.86
N ASP A 213 -18.39 2.14 -5.76
CA ASP A 213 -17.44 1.06 -5.50
C ASP A 213 -16.64 1.27 -4.20
N LEU A 214 -16.41 0.18 -3.47
CA LEU A 214 -15.41 0.14 -2.40
C LEU A 214 -14.22 -0.69 -2.86
N ASN A 215 -13.08 -0.04 -3.05
CA ASN A 215 -11.83 -0.68 -3.48
C ASN A 215 -10.82 -0.66 -2.35
N SER A 216 -10.32 -1.83 -1.96
CA SER A 216 -9.25 -1.98 -0.98
C SER A 216 -8.12 -2.79 -1.59
N GLN A 217 -6.96 -2.18 -1.78
CA GLN A 217 -5.76 -2.83 -2.29
C GLN A 217 -4.69 -2.87 -1.20
N ALA A 218 -4.44 -4.09 -0.70
CA ALA A 218 -3.46 -4.34 0.35
C ALA A 218 -3.60 -3.42 1.59
N ALA A 219 -4.84 -3.08 1.98
CA ALA A 219 -5.10 -2.29 3.18
C ALA A 219 -5.30 -3.18 4.42
N GLY A 220 -5.02 -2.63 5.60
CA GLY A 220 -5.38 -3.24 6.89
C GLY A 220 -6.59 -2.54 7.49
N ILE A 221 -7.65 -3.28 7.77
CA ILE A 221 -8.94 -2.77 8.27
C ILE A 221 -9.26 -3.51 9.57
N ALA A 222 -9.42 -2.81 10.68
CA ALA A 222 -9.68 -3.44 11.97
C ALA A 222 -10.70 -2.68 12.82
N ALA A 223 -11.55 -3.43 13.52
CA ALA A 223 -12.47 -2.87 14.50
C ALA A 223 -12.56 -3.78 15.74
N ASP A 224 -12.64 -3.19 16.94
CA ASP A 224 -12.85 -3.94 18.19
C ASP A 224 -14.25 -4.56 18.26
N LYS A 225 -15.21 -4.05 17.48
CA LYS A 225 -16.56 -4.60 17.33
C LYS A 225 -16.81 -4.99 15.87
N ASP A 226 -17.86 -4.46 15.25
CA ASP A 226 -18.30 -4.90 13.93
C ASP A 226 -17.62 -4.12 12.80
N VAL A 227 -17.37 -4.78 11.67
CA VAL A 227 -16.93 -4.15 10.42
C VAL A 227 -18.04 -4.28 9.39
N THR A 228 -18.46 -3.17 8.79
CA THR A 228 -19.41 -3.16 7.67
C THR A 228 -18.81 -2.44 6.48
N LEU A 229 -18.74 -3.13 5.34
CA LEU A 229 -18.39 -2.58 4.03
C LEU A 229 -19.65 -2.64 3.16
N GLN A 230 -20.09 -1.50 2.65
CA GLN A 230 -21.27 -1.40 1.80
C GLN A 230 -20.96 -0.57 0.55
N ALA A 231 -21.24 -1.14 -0.62
CA ALA A 231 -21.11 -0.46 -1.90
C ALA A 231 -22.42 -0.57 -2.68
N GLY A 232 -22.80 0.51 -3.38
CA GLY A 232 -23.96 0.48 -4.28
C GLY A 232 -23.76 -0.41 -5.50
N ARG A 233 -22.51 -0.68 -5.87
CA ARG A 233 -22.11 -1.56 -6.96
C ARG A 233 -21.16 -2.65 -6.45
N ASP A 234 -19.86 -2.39 -6.33
CA ASP A 234 -18.88 -3.45 -6.10
C ASP A 234 -18.07 -3.28 -4.81
N VAL A 235 -17.75 -4.39 -4.14
CA VAL A 235 -16.75 -4.45 -3.06
C VAL A 235 -15.55 -5.27 -3.52
N ASN A 236 -14.39 -4.63 -3.67
CA ASN A 236 -13.17 -5.24 -4.18
C ASN A 236 -12.07 -5.27 -3.11
N LEU A 237 -11.73 -6.46 -2.62
CA LEU A 237 -10.60 -6.72 -1.73
C LEU A 237 -9.46 -7.34 -2.54
N LEU A 238 -8.51 -6.50 -2.94
CA LEU A 238 -7.47 -6.83 -3.92
C LEU A 238 -6.10 -6.99 -3.26
N ALA A 239 -5.27 -7.82 -3.90
CA ALA A 239 -3.86 -7.90 -3.61
C ALA A 239 -3.04 -6.84 -4.34
N ALA A 240 -1.90 -6.49 -3.76
CA ALA A 240 -0.83 -5.79 -4.45
C ALA A 240 0.42 -6.65 -4.50
N GLU A 241 1.08 -6.61 -5.65
CA GLU A 241 2.27 -7.37 -5.94
C GLU A 241 3.50 -6.73 -5.28
N THR A 242 4.38 -7.58 -4.76
CA THR A 242 5.73 -7.22 -4.30
C THR A 242 6.73 -8.15 -4.97
N GLY A 243 7.90 -7.61 -5.30
CA GLY A 243 8.94 -8.31 -6.04
C GLY A 243 10.28 -8.21 -5.33
N SER A 244 11.13 -9.20 -5.47
CA SER A 244 12.53 -9.09 -5.05
C SER A 244 13.41 -9.94 -5.92
N GLY A 245 14.61 -9.45 -6.20
CA GLY A 245 15.53 -10.16 -7.06
C GLY A 245 16.97 -9.79 -6.83
N ASN A 246 17.83 -10.59 -7.45
CA ASN A 246 19.24 -10.28 -7.55
C ASN A 246 19.80 -10.78 -8.86
N SER A 247 20.81 -10.06 -9.34
CA SER A 247 21.53 -10.44 -10.54
C SER A 247 23.04 -10.30 -10.39
N TYR A 248 23.77 -11.14 -11.12
CA TYR A 248 25.21 -11.07 -11.26
C TYR A 248 25.62 -11.31 -12.70
N LYS A 249 26.41 -10.39 -13.27
CA LYS A 249 26.91 -10.52 -14.65
C LYS A 249 28.41 -10.28 -14.71
N SER A 250 29.17 -11.33 -15.02
CA SER A 250 30.64 -11.25 -15.13
C SER A 250 31.19 -12.14 -16.23
N GLY A 251 31.66 -11.52 -17.32
CA GLY A 251 32.27 -12.26 -18.42
C GLY A 251 31.27 -13.24 -19.03
N LYS A 252 31.50 -14.54 -18.83
CA LYS A 252 30.63 -15.62 -19.33
C LYS A 252 29.79 -16.27 -18.23
N LYS A 253 29.60 -15.59 -17.10
CA LYS A 253 28.73 -16.01 -16.01
C LYS A 253 27.60 -14.99 -15.84
N VAL A 254 26.36 -15.47 -15.92
CA VAL A 254 25.14 -14.72 -15.62
C VAL A 254 24.34 -15.51 -14.58
N GLU A 255 23.80 -14.80 -13.60
CA GLU A 255 22.92 -15.35 -12.57
C GLU A 255 21.82 -14.32 -12.33
N ILE A 256 20.56 -14.75 -12.35
CA ILE A 256 19.37 -13.92 -12.13
C ILE A 256 18.43 -14.74 -11.25
N ASN A 257 17.92 -14.14 -10.18
CA ASN A 257 16.89 -14.74 -9.33
C ASN A 257 15.81 -13.69 -9.11
N GLU A 258 14.56 -14.04 -9.33
CA GLU A 258 13.39 -13.17 -9.17
C GLU A 258 12.33 -13.89 -8.36
N SER A 259 11.63 -13.14 -7.52
CA SER A 259 10.54 -13.63 -6.67
C SER A 259 9.41 -12.62 -6.70
N VAL A 260 8.20 -13.09 -6.97
CA VAL A 260 6.95 -12.31 -6.91
C VAL A 260 6.10 -12.85 -5.77
N ARG A 261 5.58 -11.96 -4.93
CA ARG A 261 4.72 -12.24 -3.78
C ARG A 261 3.51 -11.32 -3.79
N GLN A 262 2.43 -11.77 -3.18
CA GLN A 262 1.17 -11.03 -3.17
C GLN A 262 0.82 -10.59 -1.75
N GLN A 263 0.28 -9.38 -1.59
CA GLN A 263 -0.20 -8.88 -0.30
C GLN A 263 -1.65 -8.44 -0.43
N GLY A 264 -2.56 -9.21 0.17
CA GLY A 264 -4.00 -8.94 0.15
C GLY A 264 -4.44 -7.87 1.13
N THR A 265 -5.69 -7.44 0.96
CA THR A 265 -6.43 -6.74 2.01
C THR A 265 -6.66 -7.65 3.22
N GLU A 266 -6.53 -7.09 4.41
CA GLU A 266 -6.75 -7.79 5.69
C GLU A 266 -7.86 -7.08 6.46
N ILE A 267 -8.89 -7.82 6.85
CA ILE A 267 -10.01 -7.33 7.67
C ILE A 267 -10.10 -8.16 8.94
N ALA A 268 -10.07 -7.51 10.09
CA ALA A 268 -10.24 -8.14 11.40
C ALA A 268 -11.34 -7.44 12.21
N SER A 269 -12.31 -8.20 12.73
CA SER A 269 -13.35 -7.68 13.61
C SER A 269 -13.45 -8.46 14.92
N GLY A 270 -13.52 -7.72 16.04
CA GLY A 270 -13.81 -8.31 17.35
C GLY A 270 -15.27 -8.78 17.49
N GLY A 271 -16.13 -8.30 16.60
CA GLY A 271 -17.52 -8.71 16.40
C GLY A 271 -17.73 -9.42 15.07
N SER A 272 -18.74 -8.99 14.32
CA SER A 272 -19.14 -9.55 13.03
C SER A 272 -18.59 -8.71 11.88
N THR A 273 -18.40 -9.32 10.72
CA THR A 273 -18.02 -8.62 9.49
C THR A 273 -19.11 -8.79 8.45
N ARG A 274 -19.56 -7.68 7.84
CA ARG A 274 -20.55 -7.66 6.74
C ARG A 274 -19.99 -6.97 5.52
N LEU A 275 -20.03 -7.64 4.37
CA LEU A 275 -19.73 -7.09 3.06
C LEU A 275 -21.01 -7.12 2.23
N LEU A 276 -21.44 -5.96 1.75
CA LEU A 276 -22.68 -5.78 0.99
C LEU A 276 -22.36 -5.06 -0.32
N ALA A 277 -22.72 -5.68 -1.44
CA ALA A 277 -22.56 -5.11 -2.77
C ALA A 277 -23.88 -5.17 -3.53
N GLY A 278 -24.21 -4.10 -4.26
CA GLY A 278 -25.36 -4.12 -5.17
C GLY A 278 -25.17 -5.06 -6.36
N ASN A 279 -23.93 -5.19 -6.84
CA ASN A 279 -23.51 -6.09 -7.90
C ASN A 279 -22.58 -7.16 -7.32
N ASP A 280 -21.27 -6.92 -7.27
CA ASP A 280 -20.30 -7.99 -7.07
C ASP A 280 -19.42 -7.80 -5.82
N ILE A 281 -19.03 -8.92 -5.20
CA ILE A 281 -17.96 -8.94 -4.20
C ILE A 281 -16.78 -9.73 -4.77
N THR A 282 -15.60 -9.12 -4.83
CA THR A 282 -14.35 -9.78 -5.21
C THR A 282 -13.39 -9.79 -4.03
N SER A 283 -12.88 -10.97 -3.69
CA SER A 283 -11.81 -11.20 -2.73
C SER A 283 -10.66 -11.92 -3.43
N GLN A 284 -9.54 -11.24 -3.64
CA GLN A 284 -8.35 -11.80 -4.27
C GLN A 284 -7.19 -11.81 -3.27
N SER A 285 -6.75 -13.02 -2.88
CA SER A 285 -5.71 -13.23 -1.86
C SER A 285 -5.96 -12.44 -0.55
N ALA A 286 -7.22 -12.10 -0.24
CA ALA A 286 -7.57 -11.31 0.93
C ALA A 286 -7.80 -12.19 2.16
N THR A 287 -7.59 -11.64 3.35
CA THR A 287 -7.89 -12.31 4.62
C THR A 287 -8.98 -11.55 5.36
N VAL A 288 -10.09 -12.22 5.68
CA VAL A 288 -11.21 -11.64 6.41
C VAL A 288 -11.53 -12.54 7.61
N THR A 289 -11.36 -11.99 8.80
CA THR A 289 -11.57 -12.70 10.07
C THR A 289 -12.56 -11.95 10.94
N ALA A 290 -13.65 -12.61 11.29
CA ALA A 290 -14.64 -12.12 12.26
C ALA A 290 -14.66 -13.02 13.50
N ASN A 291 -14.59 -12.44 14.69
CA ASN A 291 -14.74 -13.22 15.93
C ASN A 291 -16.18 -13.72 16.16
N LYS A 292 -17.15 -13.09 15.50
CA LYS A 292 -18.55 -13.54 15.39
C LYS A 292 -18.83 -13.96 13.96
N ASP A 293 -19.86 -13.45 13.33
CA ASP A 293 -20.32 -13.96 12.05
C ASP A 293 -19.69 -13.17 10.89
N LEU A 294 -19.39 -13.86 9.80
CA LEU A 294 -18.96 -13.26 8.53
C LEU A 294 -20.08 -13.42 7.51
N ALA A 295 -20.58 -12.31 6.97
CA ALA A 295 -21.63 -12.30 5.96
C ALA A 295 -21.20 -11.52 4.71
N LEU A 296 -21.21 -12.18 3.56
CA LEU A 296 -21.04 -11.58 2.24
C LEU A 296 -22.37 -11.67 1.50
N GLN A 297 -22.84 -10.55 0.96
CA GLN A 297 -24.04 -10.48 0.15
C GLN A 297 -23.83 -9.60 -1.08
N ALA A 298 -23.96 -10.20 -2.25
CA ALA A 298 -23.85 -9.54 -3.55
C ALA A 298 -25.15 -9.72 -4.32
N GLY A 299 -25.61 -8.69 -5.02
CA GLY A 299 -26.81 -8.78 -5.87
C GLY A 299 -26.58 -9.63 -7.13
N HIS A 300 -25.33 -9.75 -7.57
CA HIS A 300 -24.88 -10.57 -8.68
C HIS A 300 -23.88 -11.61 -8.16
N ASP A 301 -22.58 -11.38 -8.30
CA ASP A 301 -21.59 -12.45 -8.12
C ASP A 301 -20.75 -12.27 -6.85
N VAL A 302 -20.29 -13.39 -6.29
CA VAL A 302 -19.23 -13.40 -5.28
C VAL A 302 -18.06 -14.23 -5.78
N ASN A 303 -16.89 -13.60 -5.91
CA ASN A 303 -15.66 -14.20 -6.40
C ASN A 303 -14.60 -14.21 -5.29
N ILE A 304 -14.26 -15.40 -4.79
CA ILE A 304 -13.23 -15.61 -3.77
C ILE A 304 -12.08 -16.36 -4.43
N THR A 305 -11.03 -15.64 -4.80
CA THR A 305 -9.97 -16.10 -5.71
C THR A 305 -8.57 -15.95 -5.11
N THR A 306 -7.60 -16.47 -5.85
CA THR A 306 -6.19 -16.43 -5.52
C THR A 306 -5.44 -15.32 -6.26
N ALA A 307 -4.22 -15.04 -5.82
CA ALA A 307 -3.26 -14.25 -6.58
C ALA A 307 -1.97 -15.06 -6.80
N THR A 308 -1.47 -15.08 -8.03
CA THR A 308 -0.30 -15.86 -8.42
C THR A 308 0.99 -15.26 -7.84
N GLU A 309 1.77 -16.09 -7.17
CA GLU A 309 3.15 -15.85 -6.77
C GLU A 309 4.08 -16.68 -7.64
N SER A 310 5.33 -16.22 -7.80
CA SER A 310 6.31 -16.94 -8.61
C SER A 310 7.73 -16.82 -8.06
N ASP A 311 8.54 -17.82 -8.40
CA ASP A 311 9.99 -17.76 -8.28
C ASP A 311 10.61 -18.14 -9.63
N TYR A 312 11.68 -17.44 -9.99
CA TYR A 312 12.43 -17.67 -11.21
C TYR A 312 13.92 -17.63 -10.92
N ALA A 313 14.66 -18.59 -11.47
CA ALA A 313 16.11 -18.65 -11.34
C ALA A 313 16.74 -19.01 -12.68
N TYR A 314 17.70 -18.20 -13.11
CA TYR A 314 18.47 -18.41 -14.33
C TYR A 314 19.97 -18.35 -14.02
N ARG A 315 20.70 -19.34 -14.55
CA ARG A 315 22.15 -19.39 -14.47
C ARG A 315 22.74 -19.84 -15.79
N GLU A 316 23.65 -19.02 -16.31
CA GLU A 316 24.46 -19.33 -17.47
C GLU A 316 25.94 -19.27 -17.10
N GLU A 317 26.71 -20.28 -17.48
CA GLU A 317 28.15 -20.27 -17.29
C GLU A 317 28.89 -20.97 -18.42
N THR A 318 29.92 -20.32 -18.98
CA THR A 318 30.86 -20.98 -19.90
C THR A 318 32.23 -21.18 -19.24
N LYS A 319 32.63 -22.44 -19.09
CA LYS A 319 33.96 -22.84 -18.58
C LYS A 319 34.81 -23.46 -19.68
N THR A 320 36.05 -22.99 -19.84
CA THR A 320 37.02 -23.58 -20.76
C THR A 320 38.16 -24.22 -19.96
N LYS A 321 38.33 -25.53 -20.08
CA LYS A 321 39.46 -26.29 -19.52
C LYS A 321 40.50 -26.55 -20.63
N LYS A 322 41.78 -26.24 -20.38
CA LYS A 322 42.90 -26.52 -21.29
C LYS A 322 43.83 -27.56 -20.65
N GLY A 323 44.15 -28.64 -21.37
CA GLY A 323 45.19 -29.61 -21.04
C GLY A 323 46.27 -29.66 -22.13
N PHE A 324 47.34 -30.44 -21.91
CA PHE A 324 48.58 -30.44 -22.72
C PHE A 324 48.38 -30.63 -24.24
N LEU A 325 47.26 -31.22 -24.70
CA LEU A 325 46.90 -31.36 -26.12
C LEU A 325 45.39 -31.20 -26.42
N LYS A 326 44.55 -30.80 -25.46
CA LYS A 326 43.08 -30.71 -25.64
C LYS A 326 42.48 -29.46 -24.97
N LYS A 327 41.53 -28.81 -25.65
CA LYS A 327 40.71 -27.71 -25.12
C LYS A 327 39.26 -28.14 -25.08
N THR A 328 38.66 -28.17 -23.90
CA THR A 328 37.22 -28.47 -23.72
C THR A 328 36.52 -27.20 -23.24
N THR A 329 35.47 -26.78 -23.95
CA THR A 329 34.60 -25.68 -23.52
C THR A 329 33.24 -26.25 -23.20
N THR A 330 32.80 -26.04 -21.96
CA THR A 330 31.48 -26.43 -21.46
C THR A 330 30.66 -25.17 -21.27
N HIS A 331 29.53 -25.11 -21.95
CA HIS A 331 28.52 -24.07 -21.76
C HIS A 331 27.33 -24.72 -21.07
N THR A 332 26.96 -24.17 -19.92
CA THR A 332 25.88 -24.69 -19.08
C THR A 332 24.84 -23.61 -18.89
N ILE A 333 23.58 -23.95 -19.15
CA ILE A 333 22.41 -23.12 -18.89
C ILE A 333 21.51 -23.93 -17.94
N GLN A 334 21.02 -23.28 -16.90
CA GLN A 334 20.02 -23.79 -15.96
C GLN A 334 18.96 -22.72 -15.78
N GLU A 335 17.70 -23.12 -15.91
CA GLU A 335 16.54 -22.24 -15.78
C GLU A 335 15.48 -23.01 -14.99
N ASN A 336 14.94 -22.39 -13.94
CA ASN A 336 13.88 -22.94 -13.09
C ASN A 336 12.81 -21.88 -12.88
N SER A 337 11.55 -22.28 -12.92
CA SER A 337 10.41 -21.41 -12.64
C SER A 337 9.34 -22.21 -11.88
N ASP A 338 8.86 -21.63 -10.80
CA ASP A 338 7.82 -22.20 -9.94
C ASP A 338 6.72 -21.16 -9.71
N THR A 339 5.46 -21.55 -9.84
CA THR A 339 4.31 -20.70 -9.50
C THR A 339 3.51 -21.32 -8.36
N ARG A 340 2.89 -20.47 -7.55
CA ARG A 340 2.00 -20.88 -6.46
C ARG A 340 0.89 -19.84 -6.29
N GLU A 341 -0.30 -20.30 -5.91
CA GLU A 341 -1.47 -19.43 -5.76
C GLU A 341 -1.64 -19.03 -4.29
N LYS A 342 -1.65 -17.73 -4.00
CA LYS A 342 -1.96 -17.21 -2.66
C LYS A 342 -3.48 -17.09 -2.50
N ALA A 343 -4.03 -17.97 -1.67
CA ALA A 343 -5.45 -18.11 -1.39
C ALA A 343 -6.09 -16.89 -0.69
N SER A 344 -7.37 -16.65 -0.96
CA SER A 344 -8.21 -15.88 -0.03
C SER A 344 -8.60 -16.75 1.19
N GLN A 345 -8.72 -16.13 2.36
CA GLN A 345 -9.07 -16.79 3.62
C GLN A 345 -10.18 -16.02 4.33
N LEU A 346 -11.36 -16.63 4.42
CA LEU A 346 -12.55 -16.05 5.04
C LEU A 346 -12.94 -16.89 6.25
N SER A 347 -13.06 -16.27 7.44
CA SER A 347 -13.34 -17.00 8.67
C SER A 347 -14.26 -16.27 9.65
N GLY A 348 -15.05 -17.06 10.39
CA GLY A 348 -15.83 -16.61 11.54
C GLY A 348 -16.52 -17.74 12.30
N ASN A 349 -17.39 -17.42 13.26
CA ASN A 349 -18.25 -18.40 13.94
C ASN A 349 -19.21 -19.05 12.93
N THR A 350 -20.00 -18.23 12.24
CA THR A 350 -20.74 -18.67 11.05
C THR A 350 -20.27 -17.85 9.86
N VAL A 351 -20.16 -18.49 8.71
CA VAL A 351 -19.87 -17.79 7.45
C VAL A 351 -21.04 -17.98 6.51
N SER A 352 -21.65 -16.88 6.07
CA SER A 352 -22.73 -16.86 5.09
C SER A 352 -22.27 -16.10 3.86
N VAL A 353 -22.33 -16.73 2.69
CA VAL A 353 -22.04 -16.09 1.41
C VAL A 353 -23.24 -16.25 0.49
N ILE A 354 -23.81 -15.12 0.06
CA ILE A 354 -24.99 -15.07 -0.78
C ILE A 354 -24.64 -14.29 -2.04
N ALA A 355 -24.69 -14.97 -3.19
CA ALA A 355 -24.63 -14.37 -4.51
C ALA A 355 -26.01 -14.46 -5.17
N GLY A 356 -26.49 -13.37 -5.77
CA GLY A 356 -27.74 -13.36 -6.52
C GLY A 356 -27.65 -14.10 -7.86
N ASN A 357 -26.45 -14.24 -8.41
CA ASN A 357 -26.13 -14.99 -9.62
C ASN A 357 -25.12 -16.11 -9.27
N ASP A 358 -23.82 -15.91 -9.45
CA ASP A 358 -22.82 -16.97 -9.31
C ASP A 358 -21.91 -16.78 -8.09
N LEU A 359 -21.56 -17.89 -7.43
CA LEU A 359 -20.57 -17.91 -6.35
C LEU A 359 -19.38 -18.77 -6.77
N THR A 360 -18.20 -18.16 -6.86
CA THR A 360 -16.95 -18.84 -7.14
C THR A 360 -16.01 -18.81 -5.93
N VAL A 361 -15.53 -19.98 -5.53
CA VAL A 361 -14.44 -20.17 -4.56
C VAL A 361 -13.31 -20.92 -5.25
N GLN A 362 -12.24 -20.21 -5.61
CA GLN A 362 -11.07 -20.72 -6.32
C GLN A 362 -9.84 -20.74 -5.42
N GLY A 363 -9.27 -21.94 -5.21
CA GLY A 363 -8.04 -22.15 -4.46
C GLY A 363 -8.03 -21.53 -3.06
N SER A 364 -9.21 -21.30 -2.48
CA SER A 364 -9.43 -20.43 -1.33
C SER A 364 -10.18 -21.12 -0.20
N SER A 365 -10.07 -20.58 1.01
CA SER A 365 -10.66 -21.15 2.23
C SER A 365 -11.80 -20.30 2.77
N VAL A 366 -12.94 -20.95 3.04
CA VAL A 366 -14.09 -20.37 3.75
C VAL A 366 -14.41 -21.26 4.95
N ALA A 367 -14.20 -20.76 6.17
CA ALA A 367 -14.23 -21.55 7.39
C ALA A 367 -15.14 -20.95 8.47
N GLY A 368 -16.09 -21.74 8.96
CA GLY A 368 -16.99 -21.36 10.04
C GLY A 368 -16.91 -22.35 11.19
N ASP A 369 -16.62 -21.90 12.42
CA ASP A 369 -16.50 -22.78 13.59
C ASP A 369 -17.81 -23.52 13.91
N LYS A 370 -18.95 -22.86 13.67
CA LYS A 370 -20.31 -23.39 13.87
C LYS A 370 -20.99 -23.76 12.56
N GLY A 371 -20.52 -23.24 11.42
CA GLY A 371 -21.05 -23.60 10.12
C GLY A 371 -20.71 -22.63 9.00
N VAL A 372 -20.82 -23.13 7.77
CA VAL A 372 -20.67 -22.37 6.53
C VAL A 372 -21.94 -22.57 5.69
N ALA A 373 -22.52 -21.48 5.21
CA ALA A 373 -23.67 -21.46 4.31
C ALA A 373 -23.30 -20.69 3.03
N LEU A 374 -23.30 -21.38 1.89
CA LEU A 374 -23.01 -20.81 0.59
C LEU A 374 -24.27 -20.90 -0.28
N SER A 375 -24.71 -19.79 -0.85
CA SER A 375 -25.90 -19.71 -1.69
C SER A 375 -25.58 -18.92 -2.95
N ALA A 376 -25.92 -19.50 -4.11
CA ALA A 376 -25.86 -18.85 -5.42
C ALA A 376 -27.25 -18.92 -6.05
N GLY A 377 -27.63 -17.91 -6.82
CA GLY A 377 -28.87 -17.93 -7.60
C GLY A 377 -28.80 -18.89 -8.78
N ASN A 378 -27.61 -19.03 -9.38
CA ASN A 378 -27.32 -19.87 -10.53
C ASN A 378 -26.23 -20.90 -10.20
N ASP A 379 -24.95 -20.59 -10.38
CA ASP A 379 -23.86 -21.56 -10.23
C ASP A 379 -23.06 -21.38 -8.93
N LEU A 380 -22.77 -22.49 -8.26
CA LEU A 380 -21.80 -22.57 -7.17
C LEU A 380 -20.56 -23.34 -7.65
N ASN A 381 -19.48 -22.60 -7.91
CA ASN A 381 -18.20 -23.13 -8.38
C ASN A 381 -17.19 -23.22 -7.23
N ILE A 382 -16.74 -24.43 -6.89
CA ILE A 382 -15.65 -24.66 -5.94
C ILE A 382 -14.52 -25.35 -6.71
N VAL A 383 -13.46 -24.60 -6.98
CA VAL A 383 -12.34 -25.04 -7.81
C VAL A 383 -11.03 -24.91 -7.04
N THR A 384 -10.10 -25.82 -7.28
CA THR A 384 -8.79 -25.89 -6.60
C THR A 384 -7.72 -25.14 -7.36
#